data_AF-A0AAV4AZ21-F1
#
_entry.id   AF-A0AAV4AZ21-F1
#
_cell.length_a   1.000
_cell.length_b   1.000
_cell.length_c   1.000
_cell.angle_alpha   90.00
_cell.angle_beta   90.00
_cell.angle_gamma   90.00
#
_symmetry.space_group_name_H-M   'P 1'
#
loop_
_entity.id
_entity.type
_entity.pdbx_description
1 polymer ?
#
loop_
_entity_poly.entity_id
_entity_poly.type
_entity_poly.pdbx_seq_one_letter_code
_entity_poly.pdbx_strand_id
1 'polypeptide(L)'
;MHDSALASTLPQPTLLNPCREVTSLIPVFPPLDTQLGSIVETTNATKDSANKLLITLQGNTFLTDIAAMNLTSDKLQGLPDRNVPDNLTMNELDDITASDHIDISVYIVFVKQALAEQYTYDRGILANKLKKVQTDLFALLCKVNVLLRSRNVAIPSFAEASAMPNDIKNISDATDRYSRNFVMINNAKTFLEALLTTYSTFKELNKA
;
A
#
# COMPACT_ATOMS: atom_id res chain seq x y z
N MET A 1 -11.80 -14.37 43.26
CA MET A 1 -10.82 -14.93 42.30
C MET A 1 -11.61 -15.84 41.39
N HIS A 2 -11.90 -15.55 40.12
CA HIS A 2 -11.15 -14.84 39.10
C HIS A 2 -12.06 -13.95 38.24
N ASP A 3 -11.65 -12.70 38.03
CA ASP A 3 -12.02 -11.91 36.87
C ASP A 3 -11.33 -12.51 35.63
N SER A 4 -12.11 -12.99 34.66
CA SER A 4 -11.63 -13.12 33.28
C SER A 4 -12.21 -11.96 32.50
N ALA A 5 -11.39 -10.91 32.34
CA ALA A 5 -11.65 -9.85 31.38
C ALA A 5 -11.71 -10.49 29.99
N LEU A 6 -12.90 -10.45 29.39
CA LEU A 6 -13.09 -10.71 27.96
C LEU A 6 -12.27 -9.68 27.20
N ALA A 7 -11.10 -10.10 26.71
CA ALA A 7 -10.38 -9.38 25.69
C ALA A 7 -11.32 -9.23 24.48
N SER A 8 -11.94 -8.05 24.36
CA SER A 8 -12.77 -7.72 23.20
C SER A 8 -11.85 -7.79 21.99
N THR A 9 -12.01 -8.82 21.17
CA THR A 9 -11.30 -8.98 19.93
C THR A 9 -11.77 -7.87 18.99
N LEU A 10 -10.96 -6.82 18.88
CA LEU A 10 -11.21 -5.73 17.94
C LEU A 10 -11.45 -6.34 16.54
N PRO A 11 -12.56 -6.01 15.85
CA PRO A 11 -12.88 -6.58 14.54
C PRO A 11 -11.73 -6.35 13.55
N GLN A 12 -11.43 -7.35 12.73
CA GLN A 12 -10.35 -7.26 11.75
C GLN A 12 -10.62 -6.10 10.77
N PRO A 13 -9.57 -5.36 10.32
CA PRO A 13 -9.71 -4.33 9.30
C PRO A 13 -10.45 -4.89 8.07
N THR A 14 -11.41 -4.13 7.55
CA THR A 14 -12.17 -4.50 6.35
C THR A 14 -11.99 -3.43 5.26
N LEU A 15 -12.31 -3.77 4.01
CA LEU A 15 -12.32 -2.81 2.90
C LEU A 15 -13.19 -1.57 3.16
N LEU A 16 -14.25 -1.71 3.98
CA LEU A 16 -15.19 -0.63 4.28
C LEU A 16 -14.73 0.26 5.45
N ASN A 17 -13.80 -0.21 6.28
CA ASN A 17 -13.22 0.57 7.38
C ASN A 17 -11.79 0.07 7.66
N PRO A 18 -10.81 0.42 6.80
CA PRO A 18 -9.44 -0.09 6.90
C PRO A 18 -8.75 0.40 8.18
N CYS A 19 -9.20 1.52 8.76
CA CYS A 19 -8.48 2.26 9.79
C CYS A 19 -9.11 2.21 11.18
N ARG A 20 -10.14 1.37 11.37
CA ARG A 20 -10.83 1.16 12.66
C ARG A 20 -11.17 2.49 13.33
N GLU A 21 -12.22 3.15 12.85
CA GLU A 21 -12.75 4.32 13.55
C GLU A 21 -13.16 3.94 14.99
N VAL A 22 -12.38 4.39 15.98
CA VAL A 22 -12.84 4.40 17.37
C VAL A 22 -13.65 5.67 17.53
N THR A 23 -14.95 5.51 17.77
CA THR A 23 -15.93 6.58 18.01
C THR A 23 -15.63 7.29 19.34
N SER A 24 -14.56 8.08 19.41
CA SER A 24 -14.42 9.09 20.45
C SER A 24 -15.11 10.38 19.98
N LEU A 25 -15.90 11.00 20.86
CA LEU A 25 -16.69 12.21 20.57
C LEU A 25 -15.82 13.42 20.16
N ILE A 26 -14.51 13.37 20.41
CA ILE A 26 -13.51 14.32 19.90
C ILE A 26 -12.28 13.49 19.48
N PRO A 27 -11.88 13.46 18.20
CA PRO A 27 -10.65 12.81 17.79
C PRO A 27 -9.45 13.69 18.18
N VAL A 28 -8.55 13.15 19.00
CA VAL A 28 -7.26 13.79 19.31
C VAL A 28 -6.23 13.27 18.32
N PHE A 29 -5.79 14.13 17.41
CA PHE A 29 -4.78 13.78 16.41
C PHE A 29 -3.37 14.12 16.91
N PRO A 30 -2.35 13.31 16.59
CA PRO A 30 -0.96 13.65 16.90
C PRO A 30 -0.53 14.94 16.18
N PRO A 31 0.53 15.64 16.66
CA PRO A 31 1.12 16.77 15.95
C PRO A 31 1.54 16.40 14.52
N LEU A 32 1.52 17.36 13.59
CA LEU A 32 1.80 17.14 12.17
C LEU A 32 3.16 16.44 11.94
N ASP A 33 4.21 16.88 12.63
CA ASP A 33 5.54 16.24 12.53
C ASP A 33 5.51 14.75 12.91
N THR A 34 4.76 14.37 13.94
CA THR A 34 4.57 12.98 14.35
C THR A 34 3.80 12.18 13.30
N GLN A 35 2.79 12.78 12.68
CA GLN A 35 2.01 12.14 11.61
C GLN A 35 2.88 11.91 10.36
N LEU A 36 3.62 12.93 9.91
CA LEU A 36 4.55 12.83 8.78
C LEU A 36 5.65 11.80 9.05
N GLY A 37 6.24 11.81 10.26
CA GLY A 37 7.21 10.80 10.69
C GLY A 37 6.65 9.38 10.64
N SER A 38 5.42 9.18 11.12
CA SER A 38 4.78 7.86 11.09
C SER A 38 4.48 7.37 9.67
N ILE A 39 4.14 8.28 8.74
CA ILE A 39 3.98 7.95 7.32
C ILE A 39 5.33 7.51 6.73
N VAL A 40 6.41 8.26 6.97
CA VAL A 40 7.77 7.93 6.51
C VAL A 40 8.21 6.54 7.00
N GLU A 41 8.05 6.26 8.30
CA GLU A 41 8.40 4.97 8.90
C GLU A 41 7.59 3.81 8.29
N THR A 42 6.27 3.99 8.16
CA THR A 42 5.37 2.96 7.61
C THR A 42 5.65 2.73 6.12
N THR A 43 6.01 3.78 5.38
CA THR A 43 6.39 3.69 3.96
C THR A 43 7.65 2.86 3.80
N ASN A 44 8.68 3.10 4.62
CA ASN A 44 9.91 2.30 4.61
C ASN A 44 9.62 0.82 4.93
N ALA A 45 8.82 0.54 5.97
CA ALA A 45 8.46 -0.83 6.31
C ALA A 45 7.68 -1.53 5.17
N THR A 46 6.79 -0.80 4.50
CA THR A 46 6.02 -1.32 3.36
C THR A 46 6.92 -1.61 2.16
N LYS A 47 7.89 -0.72 1.89
CA LYS A 47 8.91 -0.90 0.84
C LYS A 47 9.77 -2.14 1.11
N ASP A 48 10.18 -2.37 2.35
CA ASP A 48 10.95 -3.55 2.73
C ASP A 48 10.17 -4.85 2.51
N SER A 49 8.88 -4.86 2.82
CA SER A 49 7.99 -5.99 2.54
C SER A 49 7.83 -6.23 1.03
N ALA A 50 7.69 -5.18 0.23
CA ALA A 50 7.64 -5.26 -1.24
C ALA A 50 8.96 -5.83 -1.82
N ASN A 51 10.11 -5.33 -1.36
CA ASN A 51 11.42 -5.83 -1.75
C ASN A 51 11.61 -7.31 -1.44
N LYS A 52 11.20 -7.75 -0.24
CA LYS A 52 11.25 -9.17 0.14
C LYS A 52 10.39 -10.05 -0.76
N LEU A 53 9.27 -9.54 -1.27
CA LEU A 53 8.43 -10.25 -2.23
C LEU A 53 9.08 -10.29 -3.62
N LEU A 54 9.67 -9.18 -4.11
CA LEU A 54 10.42 -9.16 -5.39
C LEU A 54 11.55 -10.18 -5.40
N ILE A 55 12.37 -10.20 -4.35
CA ILE A 55 13.46 -11.18 -4.20
C ILE A 55 12.93 -12.62 -4.20
N THR A 56 11.71 -12.85 -3.70
CA THR A 56 11.12 -14.19 -3.71
C THR A 56 10.60 -14.59 -5.08
N LEU A 57 10.04 -13.63 -5.83
CA LEU A 57 9.59 -13.85 -7.19
C LEU A 57 10.77 -14.08 -8.15
N GLN A 58 11.95 -13.55 -7.82
CA GLN A 58 13.20 -13.81 -8.52
C GLN A 58 13.80 -15.16 -8.11
N GLY A 59 14.11 -15.99 -9.11
CA GLY A 59 14.73 -17.29 -8.96
C GLY A 59 14.00 -18.38 -9.74
N ASN A 60 14.63 -19.54 -9.87
CA ASN A 60 14.19 -20.64 -10.74
C ASN A 60 12.79 -21.22 -10.40
N THR A 61 12.21 -20.83 -9.26
CA THR A 61 10.89 -21.31 -8.81
C THR A 61 9.72 -20.54 -9.44
N PHE A 62 9.88 -19.24 -9.74
CA PHE A 62 8.78 -18.40 -10.24
C PHE A 62 9.18 -17.68 -11.53
N LEU A 63 10.17 -16.78 -11.45
CA LEU A 63 10.71 -16.06 -12.59
C LEU A 63 12.22 -16.17 -12.56
N THR A 64 12.81 -16.67 -13.65
CA THR A 64 14.26 -16.62 -13.83
C THR A 64 14.77 -15.17 -13.73
N ASP A 65 16.02 -14.97 -13.34
CA ASP A 65 16.60 -13.63 -13.19
C ASP A 65 16.51 -12.82 -14.50
N ILE A 66 16.67 -13.49 -15.65
CA ILE A 66 16.54 -12.87 -16.98
C ILE A 66 15.08 -12.43 -17.23
N ALA A 67 14.10 -13.28 -16.91
CA ALA A 67 12.69 -12.93 -17.06
C ALA A 67 12.32 -11.75 -16.14
N ALA A 68 12.76 -11.77 -14.89
CA ALA A 68 12.53 -10.67 -13.96
C ALA A 68 13.20 -9.36 -14.42
N MET A 69 14.43 -9.44 -14.95
CA MET A 69 15.14 -8.27 -15.49
C MET A 69 14.38 -7.62 -16.65
N ASN A 70 13.86 -8.43 -17.58
CA ASN A 70 13.08 -7.93 -18.71
C ASN A 70 11.77 -7.23 -18.29
N LEU A 71 11.20 -7.61 -17.15
CA LEU A 71 9.95 -7.04 -16.62
C LEU A 71 10.16 -5.75 -15.80
N THR A 72 11.41 -5.31 -15.55
CA THR A 72 11.66 -4.17 -14.66
C THR A 72 11.16 -2.83 -15.19
N SER A 73 11.10 -2.67 -16.52
CA SER A 73 10.59 -1.46 -17.19
C SER A 73 9.11 -1.55 -17.57
N ASP A 74 8.49 -2.70 -17.38
CA ASP A 74 7.10 -2.92 -17.80
C ASP A 74 6.14 -2.14 -16.91
N LYS A 75 5.01 -1.75 -17.50
CA LYS A 75 3.92 -1.07 -16.80
C LYS A 75 2.65 -1.90 -16.91
N LEU A 76 1.90 -1.98 -15.81
CA LEU A 76 0.55 -2.55 -15.83
C LEU A 76 -0.47 -1.42 -15.88
N GLN A 77 -1.45 -1.59 -16.77
CA GLN A 77 -2.58 -0.68 -16.84
C GLN A 77 -3.34 -0.65 -15.50
N GLY A 78 -3.74 0.54 -15.07
CA GLY A 78 -4.51 0.74 -13.85
C GLY A 78 -3.66 0.90 -12.59
N LEU A 79 -2.33 0.69 -12.65
CA LEU A 79 -1.45 1.07 -11.55
C LEU A 79 -1.12 2.57 -11.58
N PRO A 80 -0.96 3.22 -10.41
CA PRO A 80 -0.52 4.60 -10.34
C PRO A 80 0.87 4.80 -10.96
N ASP A 81 1.04 5.91 -11.69
CA ASP A 81 2.35 6.38 -12.16
C ASP A 81 2.67 7.69 -11.43
N ARG A 82 3.61 7.62 -10.48
CA ARG A 82 3.93 8.74 -9.59
C ARG A 82 5.39 9.14 -9.70
N ASN A 83 5.61 10.43 -9.96
CA ASN A 83 6.91 11.09 -9.84
C ASN A 83 6.93 11.99 -8.61
N VAL A 84 8.12 12.26 -8.08
CA VAL A 84 8.32 13.25 -7.01
C VAL A 84 8.22 14.65 -7.63
N PRO A 85 7.37 15.56 -7.10
CA PRO A 85 7.35 16.94 -7.58
C PRO A 85 8.67 17.66 -7.32
N ASP A 86 9.17 18.42 -8.30
CA ASP A 86 10.47 19.10 -8.20
C ASP A 86 10.51 20.21 -7.14
N ASN A 87 9.37 20.88 -6.89
CA ASN A 87 9.25 22.03 -5.99
C ASN A 87 8.07 21.87 -5.03
N LEU A 88 8.19 20.93 -4.09
CA LEU A 88 7.15 20.63 -3.11
C LEU A 88 6.99 21.78 -2.09
N THR A 89 5.75 22.17 -1.80
CA THR A 89 5.39 23.19 -0.81
C THR A 89 4.34 22.67 0.17
N MET A 90 4.29 23.19 1.40
CA MET A 90 3.32 22.75 2.42
C MET A 90 1.85 22.96 2.01
N ASN A 91 1.57 23.86 1.06
CA ASN A 91 0.23 24.09 0.54
C ASN A 91 -0.29 22.90 -0.28
N GLU A 92 0.60 22.08 -0.85
CA GLU A 92 0.24 20.92 -1.67
C GLU A 92 0.04 19.65 -0.83
N LEU A 93 0.30 19.71 0.49
CA LEU A 93 0.22 18.54 1.37
C LEU A 93 -1.15 17.85 1.31
N ASP A 94 -2.23 18.63 1.28
CA ASP A 94 -3.59 18.11 1.31
C ASP A 94 -3.95 17.38 0.02
N ASP A 95 -3.73 18.03 -1.13
CA ASP A 95 -4.00 17.45 -2.45
C ASP A 95 -3.14 16.21 -2.71
N ILE A 96 -1.87 16.28 -2.34
CA ILE A 96 -0.95 15.14 -2.50
C ILE A 96 -1.33 13.99 -1.59
N THR A 97 -1.68 14.25 -0.33
CA THR A 97 -2.11 13.20 0.61
C THR A 97 -3.43 12.56 0.17
N ALA A 98 -4.33 13.33 -0.43
CA ALA A 98 -5.57 12.79 -1.00
C ALA A 98 -5.28 11.88 -2.21
N SER A 99 -4.39 12.29 -3.12
CA SER A 99 -3.95 11.44 -4.23
C SER A 99 -3.29 10.15 -3.72
N ASP A 100 -2.39 10.26 -2.73
CA ASP A 100 -1.69 9.11 -2.14
C ASP A 100 -2.66 8.11 -1.51
N HIS A 101 -3.74 8.59 -0.89
CA HIS A 101 -4.78 7.72 -0.35
C HIS A 101 -5.42 6.84 -1.44
N ILE A 102 -5.75 7.43 -2.59
CA ILE A 102 -6.31 6.70 -3.73
C ILE A 102 -5.28 5.71 -4.26
N ASP A 103 -4.05 6.16 -4.52
CA ASP A 103 -2.99 5.34 -5.12
C ASP A 103 -2.66 4.11 -4.26
N ILE A 104 -2.52 4.28 -2.95
CA ILE A 104 -2.31 3.17 -2.01
C ILE A 104 -3.48 2.19 -2.07
N SER A 105 -4.73 2.68 -2.15
CA SER A 105 -5.90 1.82 -2.22
C SER A 105 -5.95 0.99 -3.52
N VAL A 106 -5.46 1.52 -4.64
CA VAL A 106 -5.31 0.78 -5.90
C VAL A 106 -4.32 -0.38 -5.73
N TYR A 107 -3.14 -0.14 -5.13
CA TYR A 107 -2.20 -1.24 -4.86
C TYR A 107 -2.81 -2.31 -3.95
N ILE A 108 -3.63 -1.94 -2.97
CA ILE A 108 -4.34 -2.90 -2.11
C ILE A 108 -5.29 -3.78 -2.93
N VAL A 109 -6.03 -3.21 -3.90
CA VAL A 109 -6.91 -3.97 -4.81
C VAL A 109 -6.11 -5.02 -5.58
N PHE A 110 -5.00 -4.60 -6.18
CA PHE A 110 -4.12 -5.46 -6.97
C PHE A 110 -3.50 -6.59 -6.11
N VAL A 111 -2.96 -6.27 -4.94
CA VAL A 111 -2.40 -7.28 -4.01
C VAL A 111 -3.48 -8.22 -3.49
N LYS A 112 -4.71 -7.74 -3.26
CA LYS A 112 -5.84 -8.57 -2.84
C LYS A 112 -6.19 -9.60 -3.91
N GLN A 113 -6.19 -9.20 -5.19
CA GLN A 113 -6.43 -10.12 -6.30
C GLN A 113 -5.32 -11.19 -6.36
N ALA A 114 -4.05 -10.78 -6.33
CA ALA A 114 -2.92 -11.72 -6.33
C ALA A 114 -2.97 -12.70 -5.15
N LEU A 115 -3.38 -12.24 -3.97
CA LEU A 115 -3.55 -13.10 -2.80
C LEU A 115 -4.70 -14.10 -2.96
N ALA A 116 -5.84 -13.69 -3.55
CA ALA A 116 -6.95 -14.59 -3.82
C ALA A 116 -6.53 -15.72 -4.77
N GLU A 117 -5.82 -15.37 -5.85
CA GLU A 117 -5.30 -16.34 -6.81
C GLU A 117 -4.30 -17.32 -6.18
N GLN A 118 -3.48 -16.87 -5.22
CA GLN A 118 -2.61 -17.77 -4.49
C GLN A 118 -3.39 -18.88 -3.77
N TYR A 119 -4.52 -18.54 -3.15
CA TYR A 119 -5.34 -19.53 -2.46
C TYR A 119 -6.14 -20.41 -3.43
N THR A 120 -6.56 -19.86 -4.57
CA THR A 120 -7.38 -20.60 -5.55
C THR A 120 -6.55 -21.52 -6.44
N TYR A 121 -5.38 -21.07 -6.91
CA TYR A 121 -4.64 -21.73 -7.98
C TYR A 121 -3.22 -22.16 -7.56
N ASP A 122 -2.52 -21.37 -6.74
CA ASP A 122 -1.08 -21.54 -6.53
C ASP A 122 -0.71 -22.13 -5.15
N ARG A 123 -1.68 -22.82 -4.51
CA ARG A 123 -1.51 -23.54 -3.22
C ARG A 123 -0.96 -22.68 -2.08
N GLY A 124 -1.09 -21.36 -2.17
CA GLY A 124 -0.71 -20.42 -1.13
C GLY A 124 0.80 -20.18 -0.98
N ILE A 125 1.64 -20.56 -1.94
CA ILE A 125 3.11 -20.51 -1.80
C ILE A 125 3.61 -19.08 -1.49
N LEU A 126 3.03 -18.05 -2.12
CA LEU A 126 3.37 -16.64 -1.88
C LEU A 126 2.39 -15.94 -0.93
N ALA A 127 1.38 -16.64 -0.42
CA ALA A 127 0.26 -16.02 0.31
C ALA A 127 0.72 -15.22 1.53
N ASN A 128 1.67 -15.75 2.32
CA ASN A 128 2.18 -15.05 3.51
C ASN A 128 2.88 -13.74 3.17
N LYS A 129 3.66 -13.70 2.08
CA LYS A 129 4.39 -12.49 1.64
C LYS A 129 3.43 -11.46 1.06
N LEU A 130 2.48 -11.89 0.22
CA LEU A 130 1.42 -11.02 -0.29
C LEU A 130 0.54 -10.47 0.84
N LYS A 131 0.19 -11.30 1.83
CA LYS A 131 -0.58 -10.87 3.00
C LYS A 131 0.18 -9.85 3.84
N LYS A 132 1.49 -10.00 3.98
CA LYS A 132 2.34 -9.02 4.66
C LYS A 132 2.36 -7.68 3.91
N VAL A 133 2.59 -7.69 2.61
CA VAL A 133 2.52 -6.46 1.77
C VAL A 133 1.15 -5.80 1.87
N GLN A 134 0.06 -6.57 1.77
CA GLN A 134 -1.30 -6.06 1.93
C GLN A 134 -1.50 -5.38 3.30
N THR A 135 -1.03 -6.02 4.37
CA THR A 135 -1.17 -5.49 5.74
C THR A 135 -0.41 -4.18 5.90
N ASP A 136 0.79 -4.09 5.35
CA ASP A 136 1.62 -2.89 5.43
C ASP A 136 1.05 -1.75 4.59
N LEU A 137 0.51 -2.04 3.40
CA LEU A 137 -0.23 -1.06 2.59
C LEU A 137 -1.47 -0.54 3.33
N PHE A 138 -2.25 -1.40 4.00
CA PHE A 138 -3.36 -0.95 4.84
C PHE A 138 -2.90 -0.07 5.99
N ALA A 139 -1.80 -0.43 6.66
CA ALA A 139 -1.23 0.39 7.72
C ALA A 139 -0.84 1.78 7.19
N LEU A 140 -0.18 1.84 6.03
CA LEU A 140 0.21 3.08 5.36
C LEU A 140 -1.01 3.93 4.98
N LEU A 141 -2.01 3.33 4.33
CA LEU A 141 -3.28 3.98 3.99
C LEU A 141 -3.90 4.64 5.22
N CYS A 142 -3.83 3.98 6.37
CA CYS A 142 -4.39 4.52 7.60
C CYS A 142 -3.61 5.68 8.20
N LYS A 143 -2.29 5.73 8.01
CA LYS A 143 -1.51 6.92 8.39
C LYS A 143 -1.87 8.12 7.51
N VAL A 144 -2.00 7.90 6.20
CA VAL A 144 -2.46 8.90 5.24
C VAL A 144 -3.89 9.37 5.57
N ASN A 145 -4.81 8.43 5.87
CA ASN A 145 -6.18 8.74 6.25
C ASN A 145 -6.27 9.59 7.53
N VAL A 146 -5.47 9.27 8.55
CA VAL A 146 -5.40 10.05 9.79
C VAL A 146 -4.91 11.47 9.51
N LEU A 147 -3.92 11.64 8.62
CA LEU A 147 -3.43 12.95 8.23
C LEU A 147 -4.53 13.80 7.57
N LEU A 148 -5.25 13.24 6.58
CA LEU A 148 -6.38 13.92 5.92
C LEU A 148 -7.43 14.37 6.94
N ARG A 149 -7.81 13.47 7.87
CA ARG A 149 -8.79 13.79 8.92
C ARG A 149 -8.33 14.89 9.84
N SER A 150 -7.06 14.86 10.27
CA SER A 150 -6.50 15.86 11.17
C SER A 150 -6.48 17.27 10.55
N ARG A 151 -6.47 17.33 9.22
CA ARG A 151 -6.46 18.55 8.42
C ARG A 151 -7.83 18.92 7.85
N ASN A 152 -8.88 18.19 8.23
CA ASN A 152 -10.26 18.39 7.75
C ASN A 152 -10.38 18.36 6.21
N VAL A 153 -9.60 17.50 5.57
CA VAL A 153 -9.66 17.26 4.11
C VAL A 153 -10.66 16.14 3.84
N ALA A 154 -11.42 16.28 2.75
CA ALA A 154 -12.33 15.23 2.30
C ALA A 154 -11.52 13.95 1.97
N ILE A 155 -11.88 12.84 2.61
CA ILE A 155 -11.22 11.55 2.41
C ILE A 155 -11.73 10.94 1.11
N PRO A 156 -10.86 10.66 0.13
CA PRO A 156 -11.29 10.01 -1.10
C PRO A 156 -11.86 8.60 -0.85
N SER A 157 -12.80 8.18 -1.69
CA SER A 157 -13.32 6.82 -1.66
C SER A 157 -12.21 5.81 -1.94
N PHE A 158 -12.28 4.66 -1.27
CA PHE A 158 -11.37 3.54 -1.52
C PHE A 158 -11.54 3.03 -2.96
N ALA A 159 -10.44 2.66 -3.63
CA ALA A 159 -10.48 2.17 -5.01
C ALA A 159 -11.36 0.92 -5.17
N GLU A 160 -12.24 0.98 -6.17
CA GLU A 160 -13.11 -0.13 -6.53
C GLU A 160 -12.33 -1.28 -7.19
N ALA A 161 -12.92 -2.48 -7.18
CA ALA A 161 -12.32 -3.65 -7.84
C ALA A 161 -12.08 -3.45 -9.35
N SER A 162 -12.81 -2.52 -9.97
CA SER A 162 -12.64 -2.13 -11.38
C SER A 162 -11.37 -1.33 -11.65
N ALA A 163 -10.63 -0.89 -10.63
CA ALA A 163 -9.31 -0.29 -10.79
C ALA A 163 -8.30 -1.28 -11.43
N MET A 164 -8.55 -2.59 -11.30
CA MET A 164 -7.79 -3.63 -11.98
C MET A 164 -8.54 -4.10 -13.24
N PRO A 165 -8.00 -3.86 -14.45
CA PRO A 165 -8.57 -4.34 -15.70
C PRO A 165 -8.77 -5.86 -15.75
N ASN A 166 -9.80 -6.32 -16.48
CA ASN A 166 -10.20 -7.73 -16.50
C ASN A 166 -9.15 -8.67 -17.12
N ASP A 167 -8.39 -8.20 -18.10
CA ASP A 167 -7.27 -8.89 -18.72
C ASP A 167 -6.11 -9.12 -17.75
N ILE A 168 -5.86 -8.17 -16.84
CA ILE A 168 -4.85 -8.31 -15.77
C ILE A 168 -5.39 -9.18 -14.62
N LYS A 169 -6.69 -9.10 -14.36
CA LYS A 169 -7.38 -9.82 -13.27
C LYS A 169 -7.57 -11.31 -13.56
N ASN A 170 -7.86 -11.68 -14.81
CA ASN A 170 -8.32 -13.03 -15.18
C ASN A 170 -7.21 -13.84 -15.86
N ILE A 171 -5.98 -13.77 -15.35
CA ILE A 171 -4.84 -14.51 -15.90
C ILE A 171 -4.87 -15.97 -15.41
N SER A 172 -5.06 -16.91 -16.33
CA SER A 172 -5.11 -18.35 -16.03
C SER A 172 -3.74 -19.00 -15.89
N ASP A 173 -2.73 -18.51 -16.60
CA ASP A 173 -1.37 -19.06 -16.55
C ASP A 173 -0.62 -18.62 -15.28
N ALA A 174 0.09 -19.55 -14.65
CA ALA A 174 0.79 -19.27 -13.39
C ALA A 174 2.02 -18.37 -13.59
N THR A 175 2.78 -18.59 -14.67
CA THR A 175 3.95 -17.77 -15.00
C THR A 175 3.53 -16.35 -15.31
N ASP A 176 2.45 -16.16 -16.08
CA ASP A 176 1.92 -14.81 -16.36
C ASP A 176 1.40 -14.13 -15.09
N ARG A 177 0.76 -14.87 -14.17
CA ARG A 177 0.39 -14.33 -12.85
C ARG A 177 1.60 -13.89 -12.05
N TYR A 178 2.71 -14.63 -12.09
CA TYR A 178 3.96 -14.27 -11.41
C TYR A 178 4.61 -13.05 -12.07
N SER A 179 4.65 -12.98 -13.40
CA SER A 179 5.14 -11.81 -14.15
C SER A 179 4.35 -10.56 -13.79
N ARG A 180 3.02 -10.63 -13.81
CA ARG A 180 2.12 -9.55 -13.38
C ARG A 180 2.33 -9.17 -11.92
N ASN A 181 2.52 -10.13 -11.02
CA ASN A 181 2.84 -9.85 -9.61
C ASN A 181 4.20 -9.15 -9.47
N PHE A 182 5.19 -9.53 -10.26
CA PHE A 182 6.50 -8.90 -10.25
C PHE A 182 6.42 -7.45 -10.70
N VAL A 183 5.80 -7.17 -11.86
CA VAL A 183 5.62 -5.80 -12.37
C VAL A 183 4.84 -4.94 -11.38
N MET A 184 3.76 -5.48 -10.82
CA MET A 184 2.95 -4.80 -9.79
C MET A 184 3.76 -4.39 -8.57
N ILE A 185 4.55 -5.32 -8.00
CA ILE A 185 5.32 -5.02 -6.79
C ILE A 185 6.53 -4.13 -7.11
N ASN A 186 7.12 -4.25 -8.31
CA ASN A 186 8.21 -3.40 -8.74
C ASN A 186 7.74 -1.94 -8.90
N ASN A 187 6.58 -1.74 -9.53
CA ASN A 187 5.95 -0.42 -9.64
C ASN A 187 5.54 0.12 -8.26
N ALA A 188 4.98 -0.71 -7.37
CA ALA A 188 4.68 -0.34 -5.98
C ALA A 188 5.94 0.12 -5.22
N LYS A 189 7.08 -0.54 -5.43
CA LYS A 189 8.36 -0.13 -4.83
C LYS A 189 8.76 1.27 -5.30
N THR A 190 8.71 1.56 -6.59
CA THR A 190 9.01 2.90 -7.13
C THR A 190 8.05 3.95 -6.58
N PHE A 191 6.76 3.64 -6.48
CA PHE A 191 5.78 4.51 -5.83
C PHE A 191 6.12 4.78 -4.36
N LEU A 192 6.50 3.75 -3.59
CA LEU A 192 6.88 3.91 -2.18
C LEU A 192 8.18 4.72 -2.01
N GLU A 193 9.11 4.65 -2.97
CA GLU A 193 10.30 5.51 -2.99
C GLU A 193 9.95 6.98 -3.26
N ALA A 194 9.01 7.24 -4.17
CA ALA A 194 8.49 8.59 -4.41
C ALA A 194 7.73 9.14 -3.19
N LEU A 195 6.89 8.30 -2.56
CA LEU A 195 6.14 8.66 -1.36
C LEU A 195 7.08 8.95 -0.19
N LEU A 196 8.11 8.13 -0.01
CA LEU A 196 9.13 8.35 1.02
C LEU A 196 9.84 9.70 0.85
N THR A 197 10.25 10.02 -0.38
CA THR A 197 10.88 11.30 -0.69
C THR A 197 9.93 12.45 -0.39
N THR A 198 8.69 12.36 -0.88
CA THR A 198 7.65 13.40 -0.72
C THR A 198 7.36 13.72 0.75
N TYR A 199 7.06 12.70 1.56
CA TYR A 199 6.74 12.90 2.98
C TYR A 199 7.95 13.28 3.84
N SER A 200 9.16 12.86 3.45
CA SER A 200 10.39 13.35 4.08
C SER A 200 10.57 14.84 3.82
N THR A 201 10.34 15.30 2.59
CA THR A 201 10.40 16.73 2.24
C THR A 201 9.35 17.53 3.00
N PHE A 202 8.09 17.08 3.09
CA PHE A 202 7.08 17.74 3.92
C PHE A 202 7.47 17.83 5.38
N LYS A 203 8.12 16.79 5.92
CA LYS A 203 8.60 16.79 7.30
C LYS A 203 9.68 17.85 7.52
N GLU A 204 10.61 18.02 6.58
CA GLU A 204 11.63 19.07 6.67
C GLU A 204 11.04 20.47 6.49
N LEU A 205 10.12 20.66 5.54
CA LEU A 205 9.43 21.94 5.33
C LEU A 205 8.59 22.36 6.55
N ASN A 206 7.99 21.42 7.27
CA ASN A 206 7.23 21.71 8.49
C ASN A 206 8.10 22.21 9.67
N LYS A 207 9.42 22.02 9.60
CA LYS A 207 10.35 22.54 10.62
C LYS A 207 10.87 23.94 10.30
N ALA A 208 10.76 24.38 9.04
CA ALA A 208 11.26 25.66 8.54
C ALA A 208 10.26 26.79 8.79
#